data_AF-A0A537WAP8-F1
#
_entry.id   AF-A0A537WAP8-F1
#
_cell.length_a   1.000
_cell.length_b   1.000
_cell.length_c   1.000
_cell.angle_alpha   90.00
_cell.angle_beta   90.00
_cell.angle_gamma   90.00
#
_symmetry.space_group_name_H-M   'P 1'
#
loop_
_entity.id
_entity.type
_entity.pdbx_description
1 polymer ?
#
loop_
_entity_poly.entity_id
_entity_poly.type
_entity_poly.pdbx_seq_one_letter_code
_entity_poly.pdbx_strand_id
1 'polypeptide(L)' 'MLVWDPEGADRHVWSRLREHFSDDQIVELGAFVALTYGQQRVIKTWGVGHGELPAHPTAGLAAEPE' A
#
# COMPACT_ATOMS: atom_id res chain seq x y z
N MET A 1 -11.72 5.06 9.41
CA MET A 1 -10.48 4.24 9.50
C MET A 1 -9.64 4.55 8.28
N LEU A 2 -8.39 4.98 8.46
CA LEU A 2 -7.50 5.61 7.44
C LEU A 2 -7.51 4.98 6.03
N VAL A 3 -7.71 3.67 5.91
CA VAL A 3 -7.73 2.95 4.62
C VAL A 3 -9.05 3.05 3.87
N TRP A 4 -10.15 3.04 4.60
CA TRP A 4 -11.50 2.83 4.04
C TRP A 4 -12.37 4.08 4.10
N ASP A 5 -11.90 5.08 4.84
CA ASP A 5 -12.58 6.33 5.09
C ASP A 5 -11.52 7.43 5.22
N PRO A 6 -11.25 8.16 4.13
CA PRO A 6 -10.29 9.25 4.13
C PRO A 6 -10.75 10.45 4.97
N GLU A 7 -12.05 10.60 5.22
CA GLU A 7 -12.58 11.64 6.11
C GLU A 7 -12.32 11.31 7.59
N GLY A 8 -12.20 10.02 7.91
CA GLY A 8 -11.80 9.52 9.22
C GLY A 8 -10.32 9.70 9.57
N ALA A 9 -9.51 10.33 8.70
CA ALA A 9 -8.14 10.74 8.99
C ALA A 9 -8.10 12.09 9.74
N ASP A 10 -8.85 12.17 10.84
CA ASP A 10 -9.06 13.42 11.55
C ASP A 10 -7.94 13.73 12.57
N ARG A 11 -8.05 14.90 13.21
CA ARG A 11 -7.09 15.36 14.22
C ARG A 11 -6.94 14.38 15.39
N HIS A 12 -8.00 13.69 15.77
CA HIS A 12 -7.96 12.73 16.88
C HIS A 12 -7.10 11.53 16.52
N VAL A 13 -7.25 10.99 15.31
CA VAL A 13 -6.42 9.88 14.80
C VAL A 13 -4.95 10.29 14.73
N TRP A 14 -4.62 11.45 14.18
CA TRP A 14 -3.24 11.90 14.09
C TRP A 14 -2.60 12.16 15.46
N SER A 15 -3.37 12.67 16.43
CA SER A 15 -2.89 12.85 17.81
C SER A 15 -2.47 11.52 18.43
N ARG A 16 -3.32 10.49 18.30
CA ARG A 16 -3.05 9.17 18.86
C ARG A 16 -1.89 8.46 18.19
N LEU A 17 -1.69 8.65 16.88
CA LEU A 17 -0.53 8.10 16.19
C LEU A 17 0.77 8.71 16.72
N ARG A 18 0.78 10.03 16.94
CA ARG A 18 1.96 10.75 17.45
C ARG A 18 2.30 10.44 18.91
N GLU A 19 1.40 9.82 19.66
CA GLU A 19 1.71 9.29 21.00
C GLU A 19 2.67 8.08 20.94
N HIS A 20 2.77 7.41 19.78
CA HIS A 20 3.54 6.17 19.61
C HIS A 20 4.59 6.22 18.51
N PHE A 21 4.44 7.10 17.52
CA PHE A 21 5.25 7.16 16.33
C PHE A 21 5.74 8.59 16.05
N SER A 22 6.96 8.71 15.53
CA SER A 22 7.42 9.97 14.93
C SER A 22 6.68 10.26 13.62
N ASP A 23 6.73 11.50 13.14
CA ASP A 23 6.11 11.85 11.86
C ASP A 23 6.70 11.00 10.70
N ASP A 24 8.01 10.72 10.69
CA ASP A 24 8.65 9.85 9.69
C ASP A 24 8.10 8.41 9.74
N GLN A 25 7.95 7.85 10.94
CA GLN A 25 7.38 6.51 11.12
C GLN A 25 5.90 6.45 10.69
N ILE A 26 5.14 7.53 10.90
CA ILE A 26 3.75 7.64 10.43
C ILE A 26 3.69 7.67 8.89
N VAL A 27 4.64 8.34 8.24
CA VAL A 27 4.75 8.34 6.77
C VAL A 27 5.06 6.93 6.26
N GLU A 28 6.03 6.24 6.86
CA GLU A 28 6.37 4.86 6.51
C GLU A 28 5.18 3.91 6.71
N LEU A 29 4.46 4.04 7.83
CA LEU A 29 3.24 3.28 8.11
C LEU A 29 2.17 3.53 7.04
N GLY A 30 1.99 4.79 6.63
CA GLY A 30 1.08 5.15 5.54
C GLY A 30 1.46 4.50 4.21
N ALA A 31 2.76 4.49 3.87
CA ALA A 31 3.27 3.85 2.67
C ALA A 31 3.05 2.33 2.68
N PHE A 32 3.33 1.66 3.80
CA PHE A 32 3.07 0.23 3.98
C PHE A 32 1.58 -0.10 3.76
N VAL A 33 0.71 0.65 4.43
CA VAL A 33 -0.74 0.51 4.30
C VAL A 33 -1.20 0.69 2.85
N ALA A 34 -0.76 1.77 2.18
CA ALA A 34 -1.12 2.04 0.79
C ALA A 34 -0.69 0.90 -0.15
N LEU A 35 0.53 0.36 0.04
CA LEU A 35 1.06 -0.73 -0.75
C LEU A 35 0.23 -2.01 -0.57
N THR A 36 0.01 -2.44 0.68
CA THR A 36 -0.70 -3.69 0.98
C THR A 36 -2.15 -3.67 0.53
N TYR A 37 -2.88 -2.57 0.78
CA TYR A 37 -4.28 -2.47 0.35
C TYR A 37 -4.43 -2.16 -1.14
N GLY A 38 -3.48 -1.44 -1.74
CA GLY A 38 -3.40 -1.22 -3.18
C GLY A 38 -3.30 -2.54 -3.95
N GLN A 39 -2.45 -3.46 -3.49
CA GLN A 39 -2.31 -4.81 -4.06
C GLN A 39 -3.65 -5.56 -4.05
N GLN A 40 -4.40 -5.52 -2.94
CA GLN A 40 -5.70 -6.18 -2.85
C GLN A 40 -6.72 -5.63 -3.85
N ARG A 41 -6.68 -4.31 -4.14
CA ARG A 41 -7.56 -3.70 -5.13
C ARG A 41 -7.20 -4.14 -6.55
N VAL A 42 -5.91 -4.24 -6.88
CA VAL A 42 -5.44 -4.71 -8.19
C VAL A 42 -5.86 -6.16 -8.42
N ILE A 43 -5.62 -7.04 -7.44
CA ILE A 43 -6.03 -8.46 -7.49
C ILE A 43 -7.52 -8.59 -7.79
N LYS A 44 -8.37 -7.86 -7.06
CA LYS A 44 -9.82 -7.86 -7.28
C LYS A 44 -10.22 -7.31 -8.65
N THR A 45 -9.56 -6.25 -9.11
CA THR A 45 -9.84 -5.62 -10.40
C THR A 45 -9.54 -6.56 -11.56
N TRP A 46 -8.45 -7.31 -11.48
CA TRP A 46 -8.03 -8.25 -12.53
C TRP A 46 -8.64 -9.64 -12.39
N GLY A 47 -9.31 -9.94 -11.27
CA GLY A 47 -9.93 -11.24 -11.02
C GLY A 47 -8.93 -12.39 -10.89
N VAL A 48 -7.70 -12.09 -10.45
CA VAL A 48 -6.60 -13.07 -10.36
C VAL A 48 -6.55 -13.77 -9.00
N GLY A 49 -6.30 -15.07 -9.02
CA GLY A 49 -6.11 -15.93 -7.85
C GLY A 49 -4.66 -15.96 -7.34
N HIS A 50 -4.45 -16.71 -6.24
CA HIS A 50 -3.11 -16.91 -5.69
C HIS A 50 -2.25 -17.73 -6.67
N GLY A 51 -1.07 -17.20 -7.03
CA GLY A 51 -0.13 -17.86 -7.94
C GLY A 51 -0.47 -17.69 -9.43
N GLU A 52 -1.49 -16.93 -9.79
CA GLU A 52 -1.85 -16.70 -11.20
C GLU A 52 -1.02 -15.58 -11.85
N LEU A 53 -0.34 -14.76 -11.05
CA LEU A 53 0.65 -13.79 -11.54
C LEU A 53 2.06 -14.39 -11.47
N PRO A 54 2.92 -14.17 -12.50
CA PRO A 54 4.30 -14.60 -12.46
C PRO A 54 5.02 -13.98 -11.26
N ALA A 55 5.85 -14.77 -10.55
CA ALA A 55 6.68 -14.27 -9.46
C ALA A 55 7.70 -13.22 -9.94
N HIS A 56 8.09 -13.29 -11.21
CA HIS A 56 9.04 -12.39 -11.87
C HIS A 56 8.43 -11.83 -13.16
N PRO A 57 7.56 -10.80 -13.07
CA PRO A 57 7.03 -10.15 -14.25
C PRO A 57 8.12 -9.32 -14.93
N THR A 58 8.28 -9.47 -16.24
CA THR A 58 9.22 -8.67 -17.06
C THR A 58 8.59 -7.38 -17.60
N ALA A 59 7.28 -7.21 -17.43
CA ALA A 59 6.55 -6.03 -17.89
C ALA A 59 7.10 -4.77 -17.21
N GLY A 60 7.54 -3.80 -18.01
CA GLY A 60 8.09 -2.52 -17.53
C GLY A 60 9.58 -2.56 -17.16
N LEU A 61 10.25 -3.71 -17.23
CA LEU A 61 11.72 -3.77 -17.14
C LEU A 61 12.35 -3.36 -18.47
N ALA A 62 13.54 -2.75 -18.39
CA ALA A 62 14.35 -2.50 -19.57
C ALA A 62 14.78 -3.84 -20.21
N ALA A 63 15.03 -3.83 -21.52
CA ALA A 63 15.60 -5.00 -22.17
C ALA A 63 16.98 -5.31 -21.57
N GLU A 64 17.28 -6.60 -21.39
CA GLU A 64 18.62 -7.05 -21.00
C GLU A 64 19.62 -6.62 -22.10
N PRO A 65 20.78 -6.05 -21.73
CA PRO A 65 21.82 -5.72 -22.70
C PRO A 65 22.39 -7.01 -23.33
N GLU A 66 22.61 -6.99 -24.65
CA GLU A 66 23.28 -8.09 -25.40
C GLU A 66 24.74 -8.29 -25.00
#